data_AF-A0A7M7RAC4-F1
#
_entry.id   AF-A0A7M7RAC4-F1
#
_cell.length_a   1.000
_cell.length_b   1.000
_cell.length_c   1.000
_cell.angle_alpha   90.00
_cell.angle_beta   90.00
_cell.angle_gamma   90.00
#
_symmetry.space_group_name_H-M   'P 1'
#
loop_
_entity.id
_entity.type
_entity.pdbx_description
1 polymer ?
#
loop_
_entity_poly.entity_id
_entity_poly.type
_entity_poly.pdbx_seq_one_letter_code
_entity_poly.pdbx_strand_id
1 'polypeptide(L)'
;MASDEQPIKQSDVALAVPQGLAMEDRDPDDINSHVKVSWHEIFAEPDGIHSQEQTWIKSYNTYNWSKNCCYSCCSTVCSIPAAFCWGVYFAILSFCHIWCVVPCIKAYMIKLVCATRSYAICIKAFCDPCYESVALMFSRIKVIFVPTTPEVAAEISYA
;
A
#
# COMPACT_ATOMS: atom_id res chain seq x y z
N MET A 1 -11.80 -4.15 60.59
CA MET A 1 -12.74 -4.65 59.58
C MET A 1 -13.13 -3.47 58.70
N ALA A 2 -12.35 -3.20 57.67
CA ALA A 2 -12.62 -2.23 56.61
C ALA A 2 -11.56 -2.47 55.53
N SER A 3 -11.81 -3.47 54.69
CA SER A 3 -11.06 -3.64 53.45
C SER A 3 -11.57 -2.57 52.51
N ASP A 4 -10.71 -1.61 52.19
CA ASP A 4 -10.96 -0.51 51.26
C ASP A 4 -11.11 -1.09 49.84
N GLU A 5 -12.36 -1.31 49.41
CA GLU A 5 -12.69 -1.69 48.04
C GLU A 5 -12.75 -0.42 47.20
N GLN A 6 -11.59 0.00 46.69
CA GLN A 6 -11.47 1.13 45.77
C GLN A 6 -12.05 0.73 44.39
N PRO A 7 -12.98 1.50 43.80
CA PRO A 7 -13.61 1.14 42.54
C PRO A 7 -12.59 1.16 41.40
N ILE A 8 -12.50 0.05 40.67
CA ILE A 8 -11.65 -0.12 39.49
C ILE A 8 -12.00 0.98 38.48
N LYS A 9 -11.05 1.88 38.20
CA LYS A 9 -11.22 2.91 37.17
C LYS A 9 -11.28 2.24 35.79
N GLN A 10 -12.33 2.53 35.04
CA GLN A 10 -12.54 2.16 33.63
C GLN A 10 -11.30 2.44 32.73
N SER A 11 -10.40 3.36 33.12
CA SER A 11 -9.16 3.68 32.42
C SER A 11 -8.12 2.55 32.42
N ASP A 12 -8.13 1.69 33.43
CA ASP A 12 -7.08 0.67 33.60
C ASP A 12 -7.41 -0.63 32.84
N VAL A 13 -8.70 -0.86 32.56
CA VAL A 13 -9.18 -1.95 31.69
C VAL A 13 -8.86 -1.68 30.20
N ALA A 14 -8.61 -0.42 29.83
CA ALA A 14 -8.26 -0.03 28.47
C ALA A 14 -6.81 -0.37 28.06
N LEU A 15 -5.92 -0.69 29.02
CA LEU A 15 -4.48 -0.90 28.77
C LEU A 15 -4.11 -2.24 28.10
N ALA A 16 -5.08 -3.10 27.78
CA ALA A 16 -4.85 -4.35 27.04
C ALA A 16 -5.46 -4.36 25.62
N VAL A 17 -5.97 -3.23 25.13
CA VAL A 17 -6.44 -3.12 23.75
C VAL A 17 -5.31 -2.54 22.90
N PRO A 18 -4.79 -3.27 21.89
CA PRO A 18 -3.73 -2.74 21.02
C PRO A 18 -4.19 -1.41 20.41
N GLN A 19 -3.30 -0.41 20.42
CA GLN A 19 -3.59 1.02 20.19
C GLN A 19 -4.17 1.39 18.81
N GLY A 20 -4.50 0.41 17.95
CA GLY A 20 -5.20 0.58 16.67
C GLY A 20 -6.67 0.14 16.65
N LEU A 21 -7.25 -0.24 17.80
CA LEU A 21 -8.66 -0.67 17.91
C LEU A 21 -9.55 0.31 18.67
N ALA A 22 -9.00 1.44 19.15
CA ALA A 22 -9.83 2.51 19.67
C ALA A 22 -10.71 3.06 18.54
N MET A 23 -11.99 3.33 18.83
CA MET A 23 -12.97 3.82 17.86
C MET A 23 -12.59 5.21 17.35
N GLU A 24 -11.62 5.25 16.45
CA GLU A 24 -11.36 6.38 15.56
C GLU A 24 -12.62 6.58 14.72
N ASP A 25 -12.97 7.84 14.45
CA ASP A 25 -14.04 8.17 13.54
C ASP A 25 -13.85 7.39 12.22
N ARG A 26 -14.83 6.56 11.87
CA ARG A 26 -14.72 5.63 10.72
C ARG A 26 -14.90 6.34 9.38
N ASP A 27 -15.21 7.64 9.40
CA ASP A 27 -15.46 8.48 8.22
C ASP A 27 -15.02 9.94 8.48
N PRO A 28 -13.70 10.19 8.71
CA PRO A 28 -13.21 11.52 9.12
C PRO A 28 -13.40 12.61 8.06
N ASP A 29 -13.52 12.22 6.79
CA ASP A 29 -13.72 13.12 5.65
C ASP A 29 -15.20 13.25 5.22
N ASP A 30 -16.13 12.63 5.95
CA ASP A 30 -17.59 12.65 5.69
C ASP A 30 -17.98 12.27 4.23
N ILE A 31 -17.16 11.47 3.56
CA ILE A 31 -17.38 11.08 2.15
C ILE A 31 -18.62 10.19 1.99
N ASN A 32 -19.06 9.53 3.07
CA ASN A 32 -20.22 8.65 3.10
C ASN A 32 -21.50 9.36 3.59
N SER A 33 -21.55 10.70 3.57
CA SER A 33 -22.73 11.49 3.92
C SER A 33 -24.00 11.01 3.20
N HIS A 34 -23.88 10.61 1.93
CA HIS A 34 -24.98 10.05 1.13
C HIS A 34 -25.54 8.69 1.60
N VAL A 35 -24.80 7.95 2.43
CA VAL A 35 -25.23 6.64 2.99
C VAL A 35 -25.80 6.81 4.41
N LYS A 36 -25.62 7.98 5.03
CA LYS A 36 -26.10 8.30 6.38
C LYS A 36 -27.59 8.64 6.33
N VAL A 37 -28.44 7.61 6.28
CA VAL A 37 -29.90 7.80 6.34
C VAL A 37 -30.30 8.09 7.79
N SER A 38 -30.90 9.26 8.04
CA SER A 38 -31.39 9.61 9.37
C SER A 38 -32.78 9.01 9.63
N TRP A 39 -33.08 8.68 10.89
CA TRP A 39 -34.38 8.09 11.25
C TRP A 39 -35.57 9.00 10.91
N HIS A 40 -35.36 10.32 11.00
CA HIS A 40 -36.38 11.33 10.68
C HIS A 40 -36.73 11.33 9.19
N GLU A 41 -35.77 11.08 8.29
CA GLU A 41 -36.05 11.01 6.84
C GLU A 41 -36.89 9.79 6.43
N ILE A 42 -36.85 8.71 7.24
CA ILE A 42 -37.60 7.48 6.97
C ILE A 42 -39.01 7.53 7.57
N PHE A 43 -39.16 8.19 8.73
CA PHE A 43 -40.37 8.10 9.55
C PHE A 43 -41.05 9.45 9.87
N ALA A 44 -40.59 10.58 9.29
CA ALA A 44 -41.25 11.88 9.51
C ALA A 44 -42.73 11.83 9.13
N GLU A 45 -43.59 12.09 10.12
CA GLU A 45 -45.00 12.35 9.89
C GLU A 45 -45.18 13.72 9.18
N PRO A 46 -46.15 13.89 8.26
CA PRO A 46 -46.46 15.18 7.67
C PRO A 46 -47.03 16.16 8.73
N ASP A 47 -46.73 17.45 8.59
CA ASP A 47 -46.96 18.53 9.59
C ASP A 47 -48.41 18.71 10.12
N GLY A 48 -49.39 17.92 9.64
CA GLY A 48 -50.81 18.02 9.99
C GLY A 48 -51.37 16.96 10.96
N ILE A 49 -50.63 15.88 11.26
CA ILE A 49 -51.11 14.75 12.09
C ILE A 49 -49.96 14.21 12.94
N HIS A 50 -49.83 14.68 14.18
CA HIS A 50 -48.82 14.19 15.13
C HIS A 50 -49.37 13.09 16.03
N SER A 51 -48.68 11.95 16.06
CA SER A 51 -48.84 10.93 17.10
C SER A 51 -48.27 11.42 18.45
N GLN A 52 -48.73 10.84 19.57
CA GLN A 52 -48.26 11.22 20.91
C GLN A 52 -46.73 11.19 21.03
N GLU A 53 -46.13 12.26 21.56
CA GLU A 53 -44.67 12.46 21.69
C GLU A 53 -43.92 11.28 22.34
N GLN A 54 -44.60 10.54 23.22
CA GLN A 54 -44.04 9.37 23.90
C GLN A 54 -43.84 8.16 22.98
N THR A 55 -44.67 8.00 21.95
CA THR A 55 -44.53 6.93 20.95
C THR A 55 -43.37 7.25 20.00
N TRP A 56 -43.16 8.52 19.69
CA TRP A 56 -42.05 9.02 18.88
C TRP A 56 -40.69 8.69 19.51
N ILE A 57 -40.51 9.04 20.79
CA ILE A 57 -39.25 8.81 21.53
C ILE A 57 -38.95 7.32 21.70
N LYS A 58 -39.97 6.51 22.04
CA LYS A 58 -39.79 5.05 22.21
C LYS A 58 -39.43 4.37 20.89
N SER A 59 -40.05 4.79 19.79
CA SER A 59 -39.74 4.28 18.45
C SER A 59 -38.31 4.62 18.03
N TYR A 60 -37.87 5.86 18.27
CA TYR A 60 -36.50 6.29 18.01
C TYR A 60 -35.46 5.46 18.78
N ASN A 61 -35.68 5.23 20.08
CA ASN A 61 -34.74 4.46 20.90
C ASN A 61 -34.70 2.97 20.49
N THR A 62 -35.87 2.37 20.21
CA THR A 62 -35.98 0.96 19.81
C THR A 62 -35.34 0.72 18.45
N TYR A 63 -35.51 1.65 17.50
CA TYR A 63 -34.86 1.60 16.20
C TYR A 63 -33.33 1.63 16.31
N ASN A 64 -32.79 2.58 17.08
CA ASN A 64 -31.34 2.71 17.25
C ASN A 64 -30.73 1.48 17.94
N TRP A 65 -31.42 0.94 18.96
CA TRP A 65 -30.98 -0.26 19.66
C TRP A 65 -30.98 -1.49 18.74
N SER A 66 -32.07 -1.71 17.99
CA SER A 66 -32.20 -2.83 17.05
C SER A 66 -31.17 -2.77 15.92
N LYS A 67 -30.97 -1.59 15.32
CA LYS A 67 -29.95 -1.35 14.29
C LYS A 67 -28.55 -1.67 14.81
N ASN A 68 -28.21 -1.16 15.99
CA ASN A 68 -26.88 -1.35 16.56
C ASN A 68 -26.63 -2.80 16.97
N CYS A 69 -27.62 -3.47 17.56
CA CYS A 69 -27.53 -4.87 17.96
C CYS A 69 -27.36 -5.77 16.73
N CYS A 70 -28.21 -5.65 15.72
CA CYS A 70 -28.15 -6.48 14.52
C CYS A 70 -26.85 -6.26 13.74
N TYR A 71 -26.44 -5.00 13.55
CA TYR A 71 -25.18 -4.67 12.87
C TYR A 71 -23.97 -5.22 13.63
N SER A 72 -23.92 -5.03 14.96
CA SER A 72 -22.82 -5.52 15.79
C SER A 72 -22.75 -7.05 15.80
N CYS A 73 -23.88 -7.74 15.93
CA CYS A 73 -23.94 -9.20 15.90
C CYS A 73 -23.51 -9.75 14.53
N CYS A 74 -24.07 -9.25 13.42
CA CYS A 74 -23.67 -9.69 12.09
C CYS A 74 -22.20 -9.38 11.81
N SER A 75 -21.74 -8.17 12.13
CA SER A 75 -20.35 -7.77 11.91
C SER A 75 -19.37 -8.64 12.70
N THR A 76 -19.68 -8.97 13.95
CA THR A 76 -18.80 -9.77 14.81
C THR A 76 -18.80 -11.24 14.40
N VAL A 77 -19.98 -11.81 14.10
CA VAL A 77 -20.11 -13.21 13.67
C VAL A 77 -19.47 -13.42 12.30
N CYS A 78 -19.49 -12.43 11.41
CA CYS A 78 -18.84 -12.55 10.10
C CYS A 78 -17.35 -12.22 10.13
N SER A 79 -16.89 -11.28 10.97
CA SER A 79 -15.49 -10.86 11.00
C SER A 79 -14.56 -11.91 11.59
N ILE A 80 -14.98 -12.61 12.65
CA ILE A 80 -14.18 -13.65 13.33
C ILE A 80 -13.81 -14.80 12.39
N PRO A 81 -14.76 -15.48 11.69
CA PRO A 81 -14.42 -16.55 10.77
C PRO A 81 -13.66 -16.04 9.54
N ALA A 82 -13.99 -14.85 9.03
CA ALA A 82 -13.25 -14.25 7.92
C ALA A 82 -11.77 -14.00 8.30
N ALA A 83 -11.51 -13.44 9.48
CA ALA A 83 -10.17 -13.22 9.99
C ALA A 83 -9.40 -14.54 10.17
N PHE A 84 -10.07 -15.59 10.66
CA PHE A 84 -9.48 -16.92 10.78
C PHE A 84 -9.09 -17.50 9.41
N CYS A 85 -10.00 -17.45 8.43
CA CYS A 85 -9.72 -17.90 7.06
C CYS A 85 -8.54 -17.15 6.43
N TRP A 86 -8.49 -15.83 6.60
CA TRP A 86 -7.36 -15.01 6.13
C TRP A 86 -6.05 -15.37 6.85
N GLY A 87 -6.08 -15.60 8.15
CA GLY A 87 -4.90 -16.02 8.91
C GLY A 87 -4.32 -17.35 8.42
N VAL A 88 -5.17 -18.34 8.19
CA VAL A 88 -4.77 -19.64 7.62
C VAL A 88 -4.20 -19.48 6.21
N TYR A 89 -4.84 -18.65 5.38
CA TYR A 89 -4.37 -18.35 4.03
C TYR A 89 -2.95 -17.74 4.03
N PHE A 90 -2.73 -16.72 4.87
CA PHE A 90 -1.41 -16.10 5.01
C PHE A 90 -0.35 -17.07 5.56
N ALA A 91 -0.73 -17.99 6.44
CA ALA A 91 0.17 -19.01 6.96
C ALA A 91 0.64 -19.97 5.84
N ILE A 92 -0.29 -20.46 5.01
CA ILE A 92 0.04 -21.33 3.87
C ILE A 92 0.90 -20.58 2.85
N LEU A 93 0.54 -19.33 2.52
CA LEU A 93 1.34 -18.49 1.64
C LEU A 93 2.77 -18.31 2.15
N SER A 94 2.93 -18.04 3.44
CA SER A 94 4.24 -17.88 4.07
C SER A 94 5.08 -19.15 3.96
N PHE A 95 4.46 -20.30 4.21
CA PHE A 95 5.09 -21.60 4.02
C PHE A 95 5.52 -21.80 2.56
N CYS A 96 4.62 -21.65 1.60
CA CYS A 96 4.95 -21.76 0.17
C CYS A 96 6.05 -20.75 -0.25
N HIS A 97 6.05 -19.55 0.31
CA HIS A 97 7.07 -18.54 0.01
C HIS A 97 8.47 -19.03 0.42
N ILE A 98 8.61 -19.51 1.66
CA ILE A 98 9.89 -19.95 2.21
C ILE A 98 10.39 -21.22 1.51
N TRP A 99 9.50 -22.19 1.33
CA TRP A 99 9.86 -23.53 0.84
C TRP A 99 9.85 -23.68 -0.68
N CYS A 100 9.08 -22.86 -1.39
CA CYS A 100 8.97 -22.95 -2.86
C CYS A 100 9.47 -21.68 -3.54
N VAL A 101 9.04 -20.49 -3.12
CA VAL A 101 9.39 -19.25 -3.84
C VAL A 101 10.87 -18.91 -3.69
N VAL A 102 11.43 -18.96 -2.48
CA VAL A 102 12.86 -18.68 -2.26
C VAL A 102 13.76 -19.60 -3.08
N PRO A 103 13.61 -20.95 -3.07
CA PRO A 103 14.42 -21.81 -3.93
C PRO A 103 14.14 -21.58 -5.43
N CYS A 104 12.89 -21.30 -5.83
CA CYS A 104 12.59 -20.94 -7.22
C CYS A 104 13.31 -19.67 -7.67
N ILE A 105 13.34 -18.62 -6.85
CA ILE A 105 14.08 -17.38 -7.12
C ILE A 105 15.58 -17.69 -7.23
N LYS A 106 16.14 -18.46 -6.29
CA LYS A 106 17.56 -18.85 -6.35
C LYS A 106 17.88 -19.66 -7.61
N ALA A 107 17.01 -20.60 -7.99
CA ALA A 107 17.17 -21.37 -9.22
C ALA A 107 17.08 -20.48 -10.48
N TYR A 108 16.13 -19.54 -10.49
CA TYR A 108 15.97 -18.60 -11.60
C TYR A 108 17.17 -17.67 -11.74
N MET A 109 17.76 -17.20 -10.63
CA MET A 109 18.98 -16.39 -10.65
C MET A 109 20.15 -17.15 -11.28
N ILE A 110 20.30 -18.44 -11.01
CA ILE A 110 21.33 -19.27 -11.66
C ILE A 110 21.09 -19.33 -13.18
N LYS A 111 19.83 -19.53 -13.60
CA LYS A 111 19.48 -19.54 -15.03
C LYS A 111 19.75 -18.19 -15.69
N LEU A 112 19.41 -17.09 -15.04
CA LEU A 112 19.69 -15.74 -15.52
C LEU A 112 21.19 -15.47 -15.64
N VAL A 113 22.01 -15.87 -14.66
CA VAL A 113 23.47 -15.71 -14.76
C VAL A 113 24.02 -16.43 -15.98
N CYS A 114 23.54 -17.65 -16.28
CA CYS A 114 23.91 -18.37 -17.50
C CYS A 114 23.44 -17.62 -18.76
N ALA A 115 22.21 -17.13 -18.79
CA ALA A 115 21.66 -16.39 -19.93
C ALA A 115 22.40 -15.06 -20.17
N THR A 116 22.75 -14.33 -19.12
CA THR A 116 23.52 -13.08 -19.22
C THR A 116 24.95 -13.36 -19.69
N ARG A 117 25.55 -14.49 -19.28
CA ARG A 117 26.87 -14.89 -19.78
C ARG A 117 26.84 -15.24 -21.26
N SER A 118 25.88 -16.03 -21.71
CA SER A 118 25.75 -16.35 -23.13
C SER A 118 25.46 -15.08 -23.95
N TYR A 119 24.56 -14.22 -23.46
CA TYR A 119 24.27 -12.93 -24.07
C TYR A 119 25.51 -12.02 -24.17
N ALA A 120 26.32 -11.93 -23.12
CA ALA A 120 27.56 -11.15 -23.13
C ALA A 120 28.55 -11.68 -24.17
N ILE A 121 28.69 -13.01 -24.30
CA ILE A 121 29.55 -13.63 -25.33
C ILE A 121 29.02 -13.29 -26.73
N CYS A 122 27.70 -13.35 -26.96
CA CYS A 122 27.10 -12.99 -28.24
C CYS A 122 27.36 -11.53 -28.61
N ILE A 123 27.18 -10.60 -27.65
CA ILE A 123 27.52 -9.19 -27.87
C ILE A 123 29.01 -9.06 -28.17
N LYS A 124 29.88 -9.69 -27.38
CA LYS A 124 31.32 -9.59 -27.59
C LYS A 124 31.74 -10.14 -28.97
N ALA A 125 31.11 -11.21 -29.44
CA ALA A 125 31.43 -11.81 -30.72
C ALA A 125 30.94 -10.97 -31.92
N PHE A 126 29.81 -10.27 -31.78
CA PHE A 126 29.20 -9.55 -32.91
C PHE A 126 29.42 -8.04 -32.85
N CYS A 127 29.20 -7.45 -31.68
CA CYS A 127 29.30 -6.01 -31.49
C CYS A 127 30.75 -5.53 -31.40
N ASP A 128 31.68 -6.24 -30.73
CA ASP A 128 33.10 -5.81 -30.70
C ASP A 128 33.69 -5.64 -32.12
N PRO A 129 33.59 -6.61 -33.05
CA PRO A 129 34.16 -6.40 -34.39
C PRO A 129 33.46 -5.31 -35.19
N CYS A 130 32.15 -5.11 -35.00
CA CYS A 130 31.42 -4.01 -35.63
C CYS A 130 31.90 -2.65 -35.11
N TYR A 131 32.00 -2.50 -33.79
CA TYR A 131 32.44 -1.25 -33.17
C TYR A 131 33.92 -0.97 -33.44
N GLU A 132 34.76 -1.99 -33.49
CA GLU A 132 36.17 -1.87 -33.90
C GLU A 132 36.27 -1.34 -35.34
N SER A 133 35.47 -1.89 -36.26
CA SER A 133 35.44 -1.45 -37.66
C SER A 133 34.99 0.00 -37.79
N VAL A 134 33.98 0.42 -37.02
CA VAL A 134 33.52 1.82 -36.97
C VAL A 134 34.60 2.72 -36.40
N ALA A 135 35.27 2.31 -35.31
CA ALA A 135 36.38 3.06 -34.72
C ALA A 135 37.53 3.26 -35.72
N LEU A 136 37.86 2.25 -36.52
CA LEU A 136 38.86 2.34 -37.59
C LEU A 136 38.48 3.36 -38.68
N MET A 137 37.19 3.54 -38.99
CA MET A 137 36.75 4.58 -39.93
C MET A 137 37.09 5.99 -39.44
N PHE A 138 37.06 6.22 -38.13
CA PHE A 138 37.40 7.50 -37.50
C PHE A 138 38.86 7.60 -37.04
N SER A 139 39.63 6.50 -37.07
CA SER A 139 41.01 6.41 -36.58
C SER A 139 41.98 7.39 -37.26
N ARG A 140 41.69 7.81 -38.50
CA ARG A 140 42.56 8.71 -39.27
C ARG A 140 42.35 10.20 -38.98
N ILE A 141 41.35 10.57 -38.18
CA ILE A 141 41.09 11.97 -37.82
C ILE A 141 42.05 12.38 -36.70
N LYS A 142 43.11 13.09 -37.07
CA LYS A 142 44.05 13.71 -36.11
C LYS A 142 43.57 15.13 -35.81
N VAL A 143 43.11 15.37 -34.59
CA VAL A 143 42.76 16.71 -34.13
C VAL A 143 44.03 17.36 -33.57
N ILE A 144 44.55 18.38 -34.27
CA ILE A 144 45.65 19.20 -33.78
C ILE A 144 45.03 20.39 -33.05
N PHE A 145 45.18 20.42 -31.74
CA PHE A 145 44.75 21.56 -30.94
C PHE A 145 45.82 22.65 -31.07
N VAL A 146 45.59 23.62 -31.94
CA VAL A 146 46.45 24.81 -32.05
C VAL A 146 46.09 25.75 -30.91
N PRO A 147 46.98 26.01 -29.94
CA PRO A 147 46.75 27.06 -28.97
C PRO A 147 46.78 28.41 -29.69
N THR A 148 45.70 29.18 -29.53
CA THR A 148 45.55 30.53 -30.10
C THR A 148 46.43 31.53 -29.34
N THR A 149 47.74 31.36 -29.41
CA THR A 149 48.68 32.44 -29.11
C THR A 149 49.10 33.08 -30.44
N PRO A 150 48.97 34.41 -30.58
CA PRO A 150 49.08 35.11 -31.87
C PRO A 150 50.46 35.03 -32.52
N GLU A 151 51.45 34.48 -31.82
CA GLU A 151 52.83 34.35 -32.28
C GLU A 151 53.03 33.19 -33.27
N VAL A 152 52.26 32.09 -33.15
CA VAL A 152 52.49 30.85 -33.94
C VAL A 152 51.79 30.85 -35.31
N ALA A 153 50.75 31.68 -35.50
CA ALA A 153 50.02 31.77 -36.76
C ALA A 153 50.85 32.37 -37.92
N ALA A 154 51.92 33.12 -37.61
CA ALA A 154 52.79 33.75 -38.60
C ALA A 154 53.78 32.77 -39.25
N GLU A 155 54.22 31.71 -38.55
CA GLU A 155 55.22 30.78 -39.07
C GLU A 155 54.65 29.71 -40.02
N ILE A 156 53.37 29.34 -39.88
CA ILE A 156 52.78 28.24 -40.67
C ILE A 156 52.27 28.74 -42.05
N SER A 157 52.11 30.04 -42.26
CA SER A 157 51.67 30.61 -43.55
C SER A 157 52.82 30.78 -44.57
N TYR A 158 54.08 30.57 -44.17
CA TYR A 158 55.28 30.77 -45.01
C TYR A 158 56.06 29.46 -45.29
N ALA A 159 55.51 28.30 -44.93
CA ALA A 159 56.05 26.97 -45.24
C ALA A 159 55.04 26.17 -46.07
#